data_AF-A0A953ZDB1-F1
#
_entry.id   AF-A0A953ZDB1-F1
#
_cell.length_a   1.000
_cell.length_b   1.000
_cell.length_c   1.000
_cell.angle_alpha   90.00
_cell.angle_beta   90.00
_cell.angle_gamma   90.00
#
_symmetry.space_group_name_H-M   'P 1'
#
loop_
_entity.id
_entity.type
_entity.pdbx_description
1 polymer ?
#
loop_
_entity_poly.entity_id
_entity_poly.type
_entity_poly.pdbx_seq_one_letter_code
_entity_poly.pdbx_strand_id
1 'polypeptide(L)'
;MYGHFGFDALQPRRDWRDIAAHVRHNLQPQEEYWVAREEVQAPESFGFTESVGAENEGVLAHWRMPFEDGPELHVREFASGYLVHWDRYQLSKQPLMHLIHDAPGWVKLAFLFGAGFLGGAIAAALSDDDDDE
;
A
#
# COMPACT_ATOMS: atom_id res chain seq x y z
N MET A 1 -0.85 -33.40 41.18
CA MET A 1 -0.65 -32.24 42.09
C MET A 1 0.15 -31.21 41.32
N TYR A 2 -0.44 -30.02 41.11
CA TYR A 2 0.13 -28.72 40.70
C TYR A 2 1.23 -28.74 39.62
N GLY A 3 1.02 -28.30 38.38
CA GLY A 3 0.35 -27.08 37.96
C GLY A 3 1.40 -25.98 37.75
N HIS A 4 1.83 -25.80 36.50
CA HIS A 4 2.49 -24.56 36.07
C HIS A 4 1.91 -24.15 34.71
N PHE A 5 0.73 -23.52 34.78
CA PHE A 5 0.28 -22.59 33.75
C PHE A 5 1.07 -21.30 33.98
N GLY A 6 2.06 -21.04 33.12
CA GLY A 6 2.66 -19.72 33.02
C GLY A 6 1.67 -18.81 32.31
N PHE A 7 0.99 -17.95 33.08
CA PHE A 7 0.22 -16.86 32.52
C PHE A 7 1.17 -15.84 31.88
N ASP A 8 0.90 -15.55 30.61
CA ASP A 8 1.08 -14.29 29.90
C ASP A 8 1.94 -13.23 30.61
N ALA A 9 3.24 -13.18 30.27
CA ALA A 9 3.86 -11.89 30.08
C ALA A 9 3.37 -11.40 28.71
N LEU A 10 2.24 -10.69 28.67
CA LEU A 10 1.86 -9.91 27.50
C LEU A 10 3.08 -9.06 27.14
N GLN A 11 3.76 -9.40 26.04
CA GLN A 11 4.80 -8.53 25.49
C GLN A 11 4.18 -7.14 25.38
N PRO A 12 4.87 -6.07 25.82
CA PRO A 12 4.33 -4.73 25.66
C PRO A 12 4.01 -4.54 24.18
N ARG A 13 2.75 -4.21 23.88
CA ARG A 13 2.34 -3.96 22.49
C ARG A 13 3.29 -2.95 21.89
N ARG A 14 3.88 -3.30 20.74
CA ARG A 14 4.78 -2.42 20.00
C ARG A 14 4.05 -1.14 19.63
N ASP A 15 4.79 -0.04 19.66
CA ASP A 15 4.32 1.25 19.19
C ASP A 15 4.37 1.28 17.64
N TRP A 16 3.39 1.91 17.02
CA TRP A 16 3.40 2.18 15.59
C TRP A 16 4.61 3.00 15.14
N ARG A 17 5.21 3.83 16.01
CA ARG A 17 6.51 4.47 15.75
C ARG A 17 7.61 3.46 15.48
N ASP A 18 7.70 2.41 16.30
CA ASP A 18 8.75 1.40 16.17
C ASP A 18 8.56 0.59 14.89
N ILE A 19 7.31 0.25 14.58
CA ILE A 19 6.95 -0.45 13.34
C ILE A 19 7.25 0.43 12.12
N ALA A 20 6.84 1.71 12.16
CA ALA A 20 7.10 2.66 11.09
C ALA A 20 8.61 2.81 10.84
N ALA A 21 9.41 2.96 11.90
CA ALA A 21 10.86 3.03 11.81
C ALA A 21 11.46 1.73 11.25
N HIS A 22 11.00 0.57 11.73
CA HIS A 22 11.47 -0.72 11.23
C HIS A 22 11.19 -0.88 9.74
N VAL A 23 9.94 -0.68 9.32
CA VAL A 23 9.49 -0.80 7.93
C VAL A 23 10.25 0.18 7.03
N ARG A 24 10.41 1.44 7.48
CA ARG A 24 11.11 2.48 6.71
C ARG A 24 12.60 2.22 6.51
N HIS A 25 13.29 1.70 7.53
CA HIS A 25 14.74 1.54 7.50
C HIS A 25 15.23 0.18 7.00
N ASN A 26 14.39 -0.85 7.07
CA ASN A 26 14.81 -2.22 6.77
C ASN A 26 14.16 -2.79 5.50
N LEU A 27 13.07 -2.19 5.02
CA LEU A 27 12.31 -2.70 3.87
C LEU A 27 12.33 -1.71 2.71
N GLN A 28 12.22 -2.27 1.51
CA GLN A 28 12.03 -1.47 0.30
C GLN A 28 10.62 -0.86 0.26
N PRO A 29 10.40 0.23 -0.50
CA PRO A 29 9.04 0.74 -0.67
C PRO A 29 8.12 -0.35 -1.25
N GLN A 30 6.88 -0.40 -0.75
CA GLN A 30 5.86 -1.43 -1.02
C GLN A 30 6.18 -2.85 -0.55
N GLU A 31 7.36 -3.09 0.04
CA GLU A 31 7.66 -4.39 0.63
C GLU A 31 6.80 -4.60 1.89
N GLU A 32 6.10 -5.72 1.90
CA GLU A 32 5.03 -5.99 2.86
C GLU A 32 5.57 -6.60 4.15
N TYR A 33 5.16 -6.02 5.28
CA TYR A 33 5.48 -6.48 6.62
C TYR A 33 4.20 -6.84 7.37
N TRP A 34 4.12 -8.09 7.84
CA TRP A 34 2.98 -8.54 8.62
C TRP A 34 3.19 -8.28 10.12
N VAL A 35 2.15 -7.75 10.77
CA VAL A 35 2.09 -7.52 12.21
C VAL A 35 0.82 -8.18 12.75
N ALA A 36 0.97 -9.04 13.76
CA ALA A 36 -0.20 -9.66 14.39
C ALA A 36 -0.99 -8.62 15.21
N ARG A 37 -2.32 -8.73 15.22
CA ARG A 37 -3.20 -7.74 15.88
C ARG A 37 -2.90 -7.60 17.37
N GLU A 38 -2.45 -8.67 17.99
CA GLU A 38 -2.14 -8.75 19.41
C GLU A 38 -0.82 -8.06 19.76
N GLU A 39 0.08 -7.86 18.78
CA GLU A 39 1.41 -7.29 18.97
C GLU A 39 1.42 -5.77 18.96
N VAL A 40 0.35 -5.10 18.50
CA VAL A 40 0.32 -3.65 18.28
C VAL A 40 -1.00 -3.03 18.76
N GLN A 41 -0.99 -1.74 19.04
CA GLN A 41 -2.21 -0.97 19.30
C GLN A 41 -3.01 -0.74 18.01
N ALA A 42 -4.29 -0.43 18.11
CA ALA A 42 -5.11 -0.13 16.92
C ALA A 42 -4.58 1.13 16.21
N PRO A 43 -4.49 1.16 14.87
CA PRO A 43 -3.90 2.28 14.12
C PRO A 43 -4.64 3.61 14.33
N GLU A 44 -5.97 3.57 14.52
CA GLU A 44 -6.81 4.74 14.86
C GLU A 44 -6.27 5.56 16.03
N SER A 45 -5.62 4.88 17.00
CA SER A 45 -5.08 5.53 18.20
C SER A 45 -3.79 6.31 17.97
N PHE A 46 -3.20 6.23 16.76
CA PHE A 46 -1.86 6.71 16.47
C PHE A 46 -1.78 7.76 15.34
N GLY A 47 -2.86 8.48 15.07
CA GLY A 47 -2.86 9.57 14.08
C GLY A 47 -2.90 9.09 12.62
N PHE A 48 -3.22 7.81 12.40
CA PHE A 48 -3.57 7.33 11.07
C PHE A 48 -4.90 7.93 10.62
N THR A 49 -4.99 8.20 9.33
CA THR A 49 -6.24 8.57 8.67
C THR A 49 -6.76 7.37 7.90
N GLU A 50 -8.03 7.03 8.10
CA GLU A 50 -8.71 6.02 7.30
C GLU A 50 -8.82 6.51 5.85
N SER A 51 -8.70 5.59 4.92
CA SER A 51 -8.66 5.92 3.51
C SER A 51 -9.27 4.80 2.68
N VAL A 52 -9.74 5.14 1.47
CA VAL A 52 -10.31 4.17 0.55
C VAL A 52 -9.20 3.59 -0.33
N GLY A 53 -9.22 2.27 -0.53
CA GLY A 53 -8.26 1.54 -1.36
C GLY A 53 -8.97 0.48 -2.20
N ALA A 54 -8.22 -0.18 -3.08
CA ALA A 54 -8.75 -1.34 -3.79
C ALA A 54 -9.03 -2.45 -2.77
N GLU A 55 -10.29 -2.84 -2.65
CA GLU A 55 -10.74 -3.92 -1.77
C GLU A 55 -10.17 -5.24 -2.29
N ASN A 56 -9.05 -5.67 -1.72
CA ASN A 56 -8.59 -7.04 -1.84
C ASN A 56 -9.37 -7.90 -0.84
N GLU A 57 -9.61 -9.16 -1.19
CA GLU A 57 -10.39 -10.09 -0.36
C GLU A 57 -9.84 -10.13 1.09
N GLY A 58 -10.71 -9.83 2.06
CA GLY A 58 -10.39 -9.88 3.49
C GLY A 58 -9.80 -8.61 4.10
N VAL A 59 -9.54 -7.55 3.32
CA VAL A 59 -9.16 -6.24 3.87
C VAL A 59 -10.38 -5.58 4.51
N LEU A 60 -10.25 -5.16 5.77
CA LEU A 60 -11.29 -4.47 6.54
C LEU A 60 -11.20 -2.95 6.41
N ALA A 61 -9.98 -2.40 6.37
CA ALA A 61 -9.73 -0.97 6.28
C ALA A 61 -8.33 -0.67 5.74
N HIS A 62 -8.15 0.55 5.20
CA HIS A 62 -6.83 1.08 4.82
C HIS A 62 -6.51 2.31 5.66
N TRP A 63 -5.40 2.24 6.38
CA TRP A 63 -4.92 3.31 7.24
C TRP A 63 -3.65 3.90 6.67
N ARG A 64 -3.54 5.23 6.72
CA ARG A 64 -2.40 5.96 6.17
C ARG A 64 -1.86 6.98 7.15
N MET A 65 -0.53 7.09 7.23
CA MET A 65 0.15 8.06 8.08
C MET A 65 1.35 8.66 7.33
N PRO A 66 1.37 9.98 7.07
CA PRO A 66 2.51 10.60 6.41
C PRO A 66 3.73 10.63 7.33
N PHE A 67 4.90 10.34 6.77
CA PHE A 67 6.16 10.69 7.40
C PHE A 67 6.45 12.19 7.20
N GLU A 68 7.21 12.79 8.11
CA GLU A 68 7.55 14.22 8.07
C GLU A 68 8.38 14.59 6.83
N ASP A 69 9.18 13.66 6.31
CA ASP A 69 10.06 13.84 5.15
C ASP A 69 9.37 13.62 3.79
N GLY A 70 8.09 13.27 3.78
CA GLY A 70 7.30 13.18 2.54
C GLY A 70 6.75 11.79 2.19
N PRO A 71 7.39 10.65 2.46
CA PRO A 71 6.80 9.33 2.25
C PRO A 71 5.56 9.09 3.11
N GLU A 72 4.90 7.96 2.93
CA GLU A 72 3.70 7.59 3.70
C GLU A 72 3.77 6.14 4.15
N LEU A 73 3.35 5.87 5.38
CA LEU A 73 3.12 4.51 5.86
C LEU A 73 1.69 4.11 5.54
N HIS A 74 1.52 2.97 4.89
CA HIS A 74 0.23 2.40 4.54
C HIS A 74 0.05 1.07 5.26
N VAL A 75 -1.10 0.92 5.89
CA VAL A 75 -1.48 -0.24 6.68
C VAL A 75 -2.81 -0.76 6.16
N ARG A 76 -2.84 -2.03 5.75
CA ARG A 76 -4.07 -2.75 5.45
C ARG A 76 -4.47 -3.58 6.65
N GLU A 77 -5.67 -3.34 7.16
CA GLU A 77 -6.21 -4.07 8.29
C GLU A 77 -6.92 -5.33 7.84
N PHE A 78 -6.64 -6.44 8.53
CA PHE A 78 -7.30 -7.72 8.40
C PHE A 78 -7.80 -8.18 9.77
N ALA A 79 -8.73 -9.13 9.81
CA ALA A 79 -9.26 -9.65 11.07
C ALA A 79 -8.17 -10.14 12.05
N SER A 80 -7.10 -10.75 11.53
CA SER A 80 -6.00 -11.33 12.32
C SER A 80 -4.79 -10.40 12.52
N GLY A 81 -4.74 -9.24 11.87
CA GLY A 81 -3.54 -8.42 11.91
C GLY A 81 -3.51 -7.32 10.88
N TYR A 82 -2.29 -6.87 10.60
CA TYR A 82 -2.02 -5.72 9.77
C TYR A 82 -0.92 -6.05 8.78
N LEU A 83 -1.09 -5.62 7.55
CA LEU A 83 -0.07 -5.66 6.53
C LEU A 83 0.40 -4.24 6.27
N VAL A 84 1.66 -3.99 6.54
CA VAL A 84 2.27 -2.66 6.59
C VAL A 84 3.31 -2.54 5.49
N HIS A 85 3.32 -1.42 4.77
CA HIS A 85 4.43 -1.03 3.91
C HIS A 85 4.55 0.49 3.89
N TRP A 86 5.60 1.00 3.27
CA TRP A 86 5.74 2.43 3.03
C TRP A 86 5.76 2.74 1.53
N ASP A 87 5.10 3.84 1.18
CA ASP A 87 4.99 4.37 -0.17
C ASP A 87 5.92 5.57 -0.33
N ARG A 88 6.53 5.73 -1.50
CA ARG A 88 7.45 6.85 -1.76
C ARG A 88 6.72 8.18 -1.81
N TYR A 89 5.47 8.17 -2.27
CA TYR A 89 4.67 9.36 -2.50
C TYR A 89 3.36 9.29 -1.72
N GLN A 90 3.00 10.40 -1.06
CA GLN A 90 1.73 10.49 -0.34
C GLN A 90 0.57 10.49 -1.32
N LEU A 91 -0.41 9.63 -1.10
CA LEU A 91 -1.59 9.57 -1.95
C LEU A 91 -2.35 10.91 -1.95
N SER A 92 -2.40 11.58 -0.80
CA SER A 92 -3.12 12.85 -0.61
C SER A 92 -2.48 14.06 -1.30
N LYS A 93 -1.16 14.05 -1.51
CA LYS A 93 -0.42 15.18 -2.10
C LYS A 93 0.00 14.95 -3.54
N GLN A 94 0.38 13.71 -3.87
CA GLN A 94 1.01 13.36 -5.14
C GLN A 94 0.36 12.09 -5.73
N PRO A 95 -0.96 12.09 -5.96
CA PRO A 95 -1.71 10.89 -6.34
C PRO A 95 -1.21 10.25 -7.63
N LEU A 96 -0.77 11.06 -8.61
CA LEU A 96 -0.24 10.55 -9.87
C LEU A 96 1.12 9.84 -9.69
N MET A 97 2.02 10.42 -8.89
CA MET A 97 3.32 9.81 -8.61
C MET A 97 3.15 8.52 -7.79
N HIS A 98 2.25 8.54 -6.81
CA HIS A 98 1.86 7.36 -6.05
C HIS A 98 1.31 6.27 -6.98
N LEU A 99 0.43 6.60 -7.92
CA LEU A 99 -0.12 5.61 -8.86
C LEU A 99 0.97 4.95 -9.73
N ILE A 100 1.91 5.75 -10.25
CA ILE A 100 2.97 5.27 -11.16
C ILE A 100 4.01 4.43 -10.42
N HIS A 101 4.41 4.87 -9.24
CA HIS A 101 5.56 4.30 -8.54
C HIS A 101 5.18 3.35 -7.40
N ASP A 102 4.01 3.55 -6.77
CA ASP A 102 3.57 2.86 -5.56
C ASP A 102 2.37 1.91 -5.75
N ALA A 103 1.63 2.02 -6.86
CA ALA A 103 0.50 1.14 -7.17
C ALA A 103 0.70 0.32 -8.47
N PRO A 104 1.64 -0.65 -8.51
CA PRO A 104 2.04 -1.34 -9.74
C PRO A 104 0.91 -2.16 -10.42
N GLY A 105 -0.16 -2.50 -9.70
CA GLY A 105 -1.32 -3.21 -10.26
C GLY A 105 -2.09 -2.41 -11.31
N TRP A 106 -2.22 -1.09 -11.11
CA TRP A 106 -2.97 -0.23 -12.04
C TRP A 106 -2.18 0.11 -13.30
N VAL A 107 -0.84 0.12 -13.24
CA VAL A 107 0.00 0.22 -14.44
C VAL A 107 -0.24 -0.96 -15.36
N LYS A 108 -0.44 -2.18 -14.83
CA LYS A 108 -0.83 -3.35 -15.65
C LYS A 108 -2.21 -3.16 -16.29
N LEU A 109 -3.19 -2.60 -15.56
CA LEU A 109 -4.52 -2.32 -16.08
C LEU A 109 -4.49 -1.20 -17.14
N ALA A 110 -3.73 -0.14 -16.92
CA ALA A 110 -3.50 0.94 -17.88
C ALA A 110 -2.70 0.47 -19.10
N PHE A 111 -1.82 -0.52 -18.98
CA PHE A 111 -1.16 -1.15 -20.13
C PHE A 111 -2.13 -2.05 -20.92
N LEU A 112 -2.99 -2.80 -20.22
CA LEU A 112 -4.02 -3.67 -20.83
C LEU A 112 -5.16 -2.88 -21.49
N PHE A 113 -5.56 -1.73 -20.95
CA PHE A 113 -6.61 -0.87 -21.52
C PHE A 113 -6.07 0.31 -22.35
N GLY A 114 -4.83 0.75 -22.15
CA GLY A 114 -4.18 1.84 -22.88
C GLY A 114 -3.50 1.39 -24.20
N ALA A 115 -3.09 0.12 -24.31
CA ALA A 115 -2.73 -0.45 -25.61
C ALA A 115 -3.90 -0.44 -26.61
N GLY A 116 -5.15 -0.41 -26.10
CA GLY A 116 -6.36 -0.26 -26.91
C GLY A 116 -6.63 1.17 -27.40
N PHE A 117 -6.00 2.21 -26.83
CA PHE A 117 -6.28 3.61 -27.21
C PHE A 117 -5.13 4.31 -27.96
N LEU A 118 -3.89 3.81 -27.88
CA LEU A 118 -2.79 4.33 -28.73
C LEU A 118 -2.62 3.56 -30.06
N GLY A 119 -3.09 2.32 -30.16
CA GLY A 119 -2.96 1.51 -31.38
C GLY A 119 -3.87 1.94 -32.54
N GLY A 120 -5.02 2.57 -32.24
CA GLY A 120 -5.98 3.01 -33.25
C GLY A 120 -5.63 4.34 -33.94
N ALA A 121 -4.89 5.22 -33.26
CA ALA A 121 -4.54 6.53 -33.82
C ALA A 121 -3.30 6.49 -34.73
N ILE A 122 -2.41 5.52 -34.55
CA ILE A 122 -1.21 5.38 -35.40
C ILE A 122 -1.54 4.65 -36.72
N ALA A 123 -2.47 3.69 -36.71
CA ALA A 123 -2.87 3.00 -37.93
C ALA A 123 -3.61 3.93 -38.92
N ALA A 124 -4.53 4.78 -38.43
CA ALA A 124 -5.25 5.72 -39.29
C ALA A 124 -4.36 6.86 -39.83
N ALA A 125 -3.28 7.21 -39.13
CA ALA A 125 -2.32 8.22 -39.58
C ALA A 125 -1.25 7.68 -40.55
N LEU A 126 -1.12 6.35 -40.69
CA LEU A 126 -0.13 5.70 -41.55
C LEU A 126 -0.73 5.09 -42.82
N SER A 127 -2.06 5.01 -42.92
CA SER A 127 -2.76 4.47 -44.09
C SER A 127 -3.38 5.53 -45.00
N ASP A 128 -3.06 6.81 -44.79
CA ASP A 128 -3.59 7.95 -45.56
C ASP A 128 -2.52 8.59 -46.48
N ASP A 129 -1.39 7.89 -46.73
CA ASP A 129 -0.22 8.41 -47.46
C ASP A 129 0.24 7.50 -48.62
N ASP A 130 -0.60 6.58 -49.11
CA ASP A 130 -0.24 5.59 -50.15
C ASP A 130 -1.21 5.54 -51.36
N ASP A 131 -1.99 6.60 -51.61
CA ASP A 131 -2.81 6.73 -52.84
C ASP A 131 -2.40 7.97 -53.65
N ASP A 132 -1.23 7.94 -54.29
CA ASP A 132 -0.88 8.81 -55.41
C ASP A 132 0.24 8.17 -56.26
N GLU A 133 -0.14 7.37 -57.27
CA GLU A 133 0.51 7.29 -58.60
C GLU A 133 -0.32 6.47 -59.63
#